data_AF-A0A7W1NC04-F1
#
_entry.id   AF-A0A7W1NC04-F1
#
_cell.length_a   1.000
_cell.length_b   1.000
_cell.length_c   1.000
_cell.angle_alpha   90.00
_cell.angle_beta   90.00
_cell.angle_gamma   90.00
#
_symmetry.space_group_name_H-M   'P 1'
#
loop_
_entity.id
_entity.type
_entity.pdbx_description
1 polymer ?
#
loop_
_entity_poly.entity_id
_entity_poly.type
_entity_poly.pdbx_seq_one_letter_code
_entity_poly.pdbx_strand_id
1 'polypeptide(L)'
;MHVAPAGFLAAARELCDRHGALLVLDEVQTGIGRTGTAYAWQHDGVAPDIMALAKGLGGGVPIGAVMVREAVAGLLKPGMHGTTFGGNPLACAAALATFEIIESEHLLAAAAAQLPTLQALAAAEPSPRVHE
;
A
#
# COMPACT_ATOMS: atom_id res chain seq x y z
N MET A 1 -2.97 8.52 12.85
CA MET A 1 -3.46 7.72 11.71
C MET A 1 -4.74 7.08 12.21
N HIS A 2 -5.90 7.43 11.66
CA HIS A 2 -7.15 6.81 12.06
C HIS A 2 -7.34 5.53 11.25
N VAL A 3 -7.54 4.41 11.94
CA VAL A 3 -7.85 3.15 11.27
C VAL A 3 -9.28 3.25 10.74
N ALA A 4 -9.48 2.87 9.48
CA ALA A 4 -10.81 2.84 8.91
C ALA A 4 -11.69 1.86 9.72
N PRO A 5 -12.93 2.23 10.07
CA PRO A 5 -13.84 1.29 10.72
C PRO A 5 -14.06 0.05 9.87
N ALA A 6 -14.35 -1.08 10.52
CA ALA A 6 -14.67 -2.32 9.82
C ALA A 6 -15.78 -2.11 8.78
N GLY A 7 -15.59 -2.64 7.57
CA GLY A 7 -16.55 -2.52 6.47
C GLY A 7 -16.50 -1.19 5.70
N PHE A 8 -15.70 -0.21 6.11
CA PHE A 8 -15.57 1.06 5.40
C PHE A 8 -15.10 0.86 3.95
N LEU A 9 -14.04 0.09 3.73
CA LEU A 9 -13.53 -0.17 2.36
C LEU A 9 -14.55 -0.94 1.51
N ALA A 10 -15.28 -1.89 2.09
CA ALA A 10 -16.31 -2.62 1.39
C ALA A 10 -17.46 -1.70 0.93
N ALA A 11 -17.91 -0.80 1.80
CA ALA A 11 -18.92 0.20 1.46
C ALA A 11 -18.43 1.19 0.38
N ALA A 12 -17.16 1.61 0.45
CA ALA A 12 -16.55 2.46 -0.57
C ALA A 12 -16.49 1.76 -1.93
N ARG A 13 -16.09 0.49 -1.96
CA ARG A 13 -16.09 -0.33 -3.18
C ARG A 13 -17.47 -0.44 -3.81
N GLU A 14 -18.49 -0.76 -2.99
CA GLU A 14 -19.86 -0.86 -3.46
C GLU A 14 -20.36 0.46 -4.05
N LEU A 15 -20.06 1.59 -3.40
CA LEU A 15 -20.38 2.93 -3.91
C LEU A 15 -19.69 3.21 -5.25
N CYS A 16 -18.39 2.92 -5.36
CA CYS A 16 -17.65 3.10 -6.61
C CYS A 16 -18.26 2.28 -7.75
N ASP A 17 -18.59 1.02 -7.49
CA ASP A 17 -19.20 0.12 -8.48
C ASP A 17 -20.58 0.62 -8.92
N ARG A 18 -21.44 1.02 -7.97
CA ARG A 18 -22.79 1.53 -8.26
C ARG A 18 -22.77 2.81 -9.10
N HIS A 19 -21.76 3.66 -8.92
CA HIS A 19 -21.69 4.97 -9.59
C HIS A 19 -20.74 5.02 -10.78
N GLY A 20 -20.07 3.91 -11.13
CA GLY A 20 -19.06 3.88 -12.18
C GLY A 20 -17.83 4.74 -11.84
N ALA A 21 -17.55 4.94 -10.55
CA ALA A 21 -16.36 5.63 -10.08
C ALA A 21 -15.22 4.63 -9.83
N LEU A 22 -13.97 5.12 -9.87
CA LEU A 22 -12.79 4.31 -9.59
C LEU A 22 -12.49 4.33 -8.09
N LEU A 23 -12.21 3.17 -7.50
CA LEU A 23 -11.66 3.08 -6.16
C LEU A 23 -10.13 3.21 -6.25
N VAL A 24 -9.61 4.29 -5.67
CA VAL A 24 -8.17 4.57 -5.60
C VAL A 24 -7.71 4.42 -4.16
N LEU A 25 -6.70 3.58 -3.92
CA LEU A 25 -6.08 3.43 -2.60
C LEU A 25 -4.64 3.96 -2.62
N ASP A 26 -4.37 4.90 -1.71
CA ASP A 26 -3.01 5.36 -1.45
C ASP A 26 -2.35 4.42 -0.44
N GLU A 27 -1.55 3.49 -0.97
CA GLU A 27 -0.80 2.50 -0.20
C GLU A 27 0.68 2.90 -0.08
N VAL A 28 1.00 4.19 -0.28
CA VAL A 28 2.38 4.68 -0.18
C VAL A 28 2.96 4.41 1.21
N GLN A 29 2.15 4.50 2.28
CA GLN A 29 2.59 4.20 3.64
C GLN A 29 2.22 2.80 4.13
N THR A 30 1.07 2.28 3.71
CA THR A 30 0.48 1.04 4.24
C THR A 30 0.86 -0.20 3.44
N GLY A 31 1.31 -0.04 2.21
CA GLY A 31 1.75 -1.13 1.35
C GLY A 31 3.17 -1.59 1.67
N ILE A 32 3.66 -2.51 0.83
CA ILE A 32 5.01 -3.09 0.91
C ILE A 32 5.25 -3.68 2.31
N GLY A 33 4.29 -4.46 2.81
CA GLY A 33 4.46 -5.24 4.03
C GLY A 33 4.23 -4.50 5.35
N ARG A 34 3.98 -3.18 5.34
CA ARG A 34 3.89 -2.38 6.57
C ARG A 34 2.89 -2.92 7.58
N THR A 35 1.77 -3.46 7.11
CA THR A 35 0.64 -3.91 7.95
C THR A 35 0.63 -5.42 8.17
N GLY A 36 1.69 -6.15 7.79
CA GLY A 36 1.76 -7.61 7.89
C GLY A 36 1.17 -8.37 6.70
N THR A 37 0.52 -7.68 5.77
CA THR A 37 0.17 -8.16 4.42
C THR A 37 0.98 -7.38 3.38
N ALA A 38 1.07 -7.89 2.15
CA ALA A 38 1.81 -7.18 1.08
C ALA A 38 1.22 -5.79 0.83
N TYR A 39 -0.11 -5.68 0.82
CA TYR A 39 -0.88 -4.44 0.72
C TYR A 39 -2.00 -4.42 1.76
N ALA A 40 -2.31 -3.27 2.34
CA ALA A 40 -3.28 -3.19 3.42
C ALA A 40 -4.72 -3.51 2.98
N TRP A 41 -5.08 -3.25 1.71
CA TRP A 41 -6.40 -3.60 1.18
C TRP A 41 -6.72 -5.11 1.29
N GLN A 42 -5.69 -5.95 1.42
CA GLN A 42 -5.85 -7.39 1.58
C GLN A 42 -6.45 -7.79 2.93
N HIS A 43 -6.36 -6.95 3.97
CA HIS A 43 -7.02 -7.20 5.26
C HIS A 43 -8.55 -7.22 5.12
N ASP A 44 -9.09 -6.37 4.25
CA ASP A 44 -10.53 -6.29 3.98
C ASP A 44 -10.95 -7.09 2.73
N GLY A 45 -9.99 -7.60 1.95
CA GLY A 45 -10.26 -8.31 0.69
C GLY A 45 -10.81 -7.40 -0.43
N VAL A 46 -10.62 -6.08 -0.32
CA VAL A 46 -11.19 -5.09 -1.24
C VAL A 46 -10.13 -4.58 -2.22
N ALA A 47 -10.00 -5.22 -3.37
CA ALA A 47 -9.03 -4.78 -4.39
C ALA A 47 -9.42 -3.41 -5.01
N PRO A 48 -8.45 -2.47 -5.14
CA PRO A 48 -8.70 -1.19 -5.80
C PRO A 48 -8.65 -1.28 -7.33
N ASP A 49 -9.17 -0.25 -8.00
CA ASP A 49 -8.95 -0.04 -9.44
C ASP A 49 -7.57 0.57 -9.70
N ILE A 50 -7.11 1.44 -8.80
CA ILE A 50 -5.80 2.11 -8.85
C ILE A 50 -5.16 2.09 -7.46
N MET A 51 -3.86 1.81 -7.39
CA MET A 51 -3.11 1.83 -6.13
C MET A 51 -1.79 2.59 -6.28
N ALA A 52 -1.53 3.54 -5.38
CA ALA A 52 -0.25 4.25 -5.32
C ALA A 52 0.71 3.58 -4.33
N LEU A 53 1.97 3.43 -4.71
CA LEU A 53 3.04 2.82 -3.92
C LEU A 53 4.29 3.70 -3.94
N ALA A 54 5.02 3.80 -2.83
CA ALA A 54 6.37 4.36 -2.75
C ALA A 54 7.01 3.91 -1.41
N LYS A 55 7.74 4.79 -0.72
CA LYS A 55 8.37 4.57 0.61
C LYS A 55 9.09 3.22 0.70
N GLY A 56 8.43 2.22 1.29
CA GLY A 56 8.97 0.87 1.45
C GLY A 56 9.39 0.24 0.13
N LEU A 57 8.75 0.62 -0.99
CA LEU A 57 9.00 0.06 -2.32
C LEU A 57 10.48 0.06 -2.73
N GLY A 58 11.20 1.13 -2.43
CA GLY A 58 12.61 1.26 -2.83
C GLY A 58 13.62 0.95 -1.74
N GLY A 59 13.18 0.50 -0.55
CA GLY A 59 14.09 0.27 0.58
C GLY A 59 14.91 1.50 0.99
N GLY A 60 14.42 2.71 0.70
CA GLY A 60 15.14 3.98 0.90
C GLY A 60 15.59 4.69 -0.38
N VAL A 61 15.67 3.98 -1.52
CA VAL A 61 15.93 4.59 -2.83
C VAL A 61 14.64 5.24 -3.37
N PRO A 62 14.68 6.46 -3.94
CA PRO A 62 13.48 7.13 -4.44
C PRO A 62 12.83 6.39 -5.62
N ILE A 63 11.66 5.83 -5.38
CA ILE A 63 10.78 5.23 -6.39
C ILE A 63 9.32 5.33 -5.96
N GLY A 64 8.44 5.54 -6.92
CA GLY A 64 7.00 5.40 -6.75
C GLY A 64 6.40 4.65 -7.94
N ALA A 65 5.26 4.01 -7.72
CA ALA A 65 4.51 3.29 -8.73
C ALA A 65 3.01 3.57 -8.58
N VAL A 66 2.32 3.60 -9.71
CA VAL A 66 0.85 3.60 -9.77
C VAL A 66 0.46 2.29 -10.45
N MET A 67 -0.13 1.39 -9.69
CA MET A 67 -0.67 0.13 -10.17
C MET A 67 -2.10 0.37 -10.64
N VAL A 68 -2.45 -0.19 -11.80
CA VAL A 68 -3.75 0.02 -12.44
C VAL A 68 -4.32 -1.33 -12.80
N ARG A 69 -5.60 -1.55 -12.50
CA ARG A 69 -6.31 -2.76 -12.93
C ARG A 69 -6.47 -2.76 -14.45
N GLU A 70 -6.33 -3.92 -15.08
CA GLU A 70 -6.43 -4.08 -16.54
C GLU A 70 -7.66 -3.40 -17.14
N ALA A 71 -8.82 -3.54 -16.48
CA ALA A 71 -10.09 -2.95 -16.91
C ALA A 71 -10.05 -1.42 -17.09
N VAL A 72 -9.11 -0.73 -16.45
CA VAL A 72 -8.98 0.74 -16.52
C VAL A 72 -7.60 1.19 -17.02
N ALA A 73 -6.70 0.25 -17.36
CA ALA A 73 -5.39 0.54 -17.93
C ALA A 73 -5.47 1.31 -19.25
N GLY A 74 -6.48 1.00 -20.08
CA GLY A 74 -6.72 1.70 -21.36
C GLY A 74 -7.12 3.17 -21.24
N LEU A 75 -7.40 3.68 -20.04
CA LEU A 75 -7.68 5.10 -19.81
C LEU A 75 -6.43 5.97 -19.99
N LEU A 76 -5.24 5.42 -19.69
CA LEU A 76 -3.96 6.10 -19.93
C LEU A 76 -3.46 5.76 -21.33
N LYS A 77 -3.32 6.77 -22.18
CA LYS A 77 -2.80 6.64 -23.55
C LYS A 77 -1.35 7.11 -23.63
N PRO A 78 -0.59 6.65 -24.64
CA PRO A 78 0.76 7.13 -24.87
C PRO A 78 0.84 8.66 -24.87
N GLY A 79 1.79 9.22 -24.12
CA GLY A 79 2.01 10.66 -24.00
C GLY A 79 1.16 11.38 -22.95
N MET A 80 0.16 10.73 -22.33
CA MET A 80 -0.66 11.36 -21.28
C MET A 80 0.05 11.46 -19.93
N HIS A 81 1.01 10.58 -19.68
CA HIS A 81 1.78 10.56 -18.44
C HIS A 81 3.21 10.10 -18.72
N GLY A 82 4.15 10.62 -17.94
CA GLY A 82 5.56 10.30 -18.04
C GLY A 82 6.34 11.13 -17.03
N THR A 83 7.51 10.63 -16.63
CA THR A 83 8.41 11.35 -15.75
C THR A 83 9.84 11.10 -16.20
N THR A 84 10.72 12.09 -16.03
CA THR A 84 12.12 12.01 -16.51
C THR A 84 12.89 10.86 -15.87
N PHE A 85 12.62 10.56 -14.59
CA PHE A 85 13.34 9.55 -13.81
C PHE A 85 12.49 8.30 -13.49
N GLY A 86 11.25 8.25 -13.97
CA GLY A 86 10.31 7.16 -13.73
C GLY A 86 10.79 5.88 -14.40
N GLY A 87 10.77 4.78 -13.67
CA GLY A 87 11.27 3.50 -14.17
C GLY A 87 12.78 3.45 -14.37
N ASN A 88 13.55 4.35 -13.74
CA ASN A 88 15.00 4.32 -13.87
C ASN A 88 15.58 2.99 -13.35
N PRO A 89 16.57 2.38 -14.06
CA PRO A 89 17.05 1.05 -13.72
C PRO A 89 17.62 0.90 -12.31
N LEU A 90 18.26 1.95 -11.77
CA LEU A 90 18.84 1.91 -10.42
C LEU A 90 17.75 1.75 -9.35
N ALA A 91 16.71 2.57 -9.43
CA ALA A 91 15.61 2.51 -8.47
C ALA A 91 14.79 1.23 -8.65
N CYS A 92 14.61 0.75 -9.89
CA CYS A 92 13.97 -0.55 -10.14
C CYS A 92 14.78 -1.71 -9.54
N ALA A 93 16.11 -1.71 -9.65
CA ALA A 93 16.97 -2.73 -9.05
C ALA A 93 16.86 -2.73 -7.51
N ALA A 94 16.85 -1.56 -6.89
CA ALA A 94 16.63 -1.43 -5.44
C ALA A 94 15.25 -1.95 -5.00
N ALA A 95 14.21 -1.69 -5.80
CA ALA A 95 12.87 -2.19 -5.54
C ALA A 95 12.77 -3.72 -5.68
N LEU A 96 13.41 -4.31 -6.71
CA LEU A 96 13.49 -5.76 -6.87
C LEU A 96 14.20 -6.41 -5.69
N ALA A 97 15.37 -5.89 -5.29
CA ALA A 97 16.08 -6.39 -4.12
C ALA A 97 15.25 -6.27 -2.84
N THR A 98 14.45 -5.21 -2.70
CA THR A 98 13.51 -5.06 -1.57
C THR A 98 12.47 -6.17 -1.55
N PHE A 99 11.87 -6.50 -2.70
CA PHE A 99 10.91 -7.60 -2.79
C PHE A 99 11.55 -8.96 -2.51
N GLU A 100 12.74 -9.21 -3.06
CA GLU A 100 13.51 -10.45 -2.80
C GLU A 100 13.78 -10.65 -1.31
N ILE A 101 14.15 -9.59 -0.59
CA ILE A 101 14.39 -9.65 0.86
C ILE A 101 13.09 -9.88 1.62
N ILE A 102 12.00 -9.18 1.28
CA ILE A 102 10.69 -9.37 1.91
C ILE A 102 10.24 -10.84 1.81
N GLU A 103 10.43 -11.45 0.65
CA GLU A 103 10.07 -12.85 0.41
C GLU A 103 11.01 -13.83 1.12
N SER A 104 12.32 -13.70 0.90
CA SER A 104 13.34 -14.65 1.40
C SER A 104 13.50 -14.63 2.93
N GLU A 105 13.30 -13.48 3.57
CA GLU A 105 13.36 -13.34 5.03
C GLU A 105 11.98 -13.44 5.70
N HIS A 106 10.92 -13.74 4.93
CA HIS A 106 9.54 -13.86 5.44
C HIS A 106 9.07 -12.64 6.24
N LEU A 107 9.43 -11.43 5.78
CA LEU A 107 9.24 -10.20 6.55
C LEU A 107 7.76 -9.85 6.78
N LEU A 108 6.84 -10.30 5.92
CA LEU A 108 5.40 -10.12 6.12
C LEU A 108 4.92 -10.82 7.39
N ALA A 109 5.30 -12.09 7.55
CA ALA A 109 4.96 -12.87 8.74
C ALA A 109 5.63 -12.30 9.99
N ALA A 110 6.89 -11.89 9.87
CA ALA A 110 7.62 -11.24 10.96
C ALA A 110 6.92 -9.94 11.40
N ALA A 111 6.50 -9.09 10.46
CA ALA A 111 5.80 -7.84 10.74
C ALA A 111 4.44 -8.09 11.42
N ALA A 112 3.65 -9.04 10.92
CA ALA A 112 2.38 -9.43 11.54
C ALA A 112 2.57 -9.91 12.98
N ALA A 113 3.62 -10.70 13.24
CA ALA A 113 3.94 -11.22 14.58
C ALA A 113 4.33 -10.13 15.59
N GLN A 114 4.76 -8.94 15.14
CA GLN A 114 5.06 -7.82 16.05
C GLN A 114 3.82 -7.10 16.59
N LEU A 115 2.66 -7.26 15.95
CA LEU A 115 1.47 -6.46 16.27
C LEU A 115 1.04 -6.53 17.74
N PRO A 116 0.94 -7.71 18.40
CA PRO A 116 0.55 -7.78 19.81
C PRO A 116 1.52 -7.05 20.73
N THR A 117 2.83 -7.16 20.45
CA THR A 117 3.87 -6.46 21.20
C THR A 117 3.75 -4.95 21.03
N LEU A 118 3.58 -4.46 19.80
CA LEU A 118 3.43 -3.03 19.53
C LEU A 118 2.15 -2.45 20.14
N GLN A 119 1.04 -3.21 20.14
CA GLN A 119 -0.20 -2.83 20.80
C GLN A 119 -0.03 -2.74 22.32
N ALA A 120 0.63 -3.72 22.93
CA ALA A 120 0.92 -3.70 24.37
C ALA A 120 1.79 -2.50 24.77
N LEU A 121 2.82 -2.19 23.97
CA LEU A 121 3.68 -1.01 24.19
C LEU A 121 2.89 0.30 24.04
N ALA A 122 2.05 0.42 23.01
CA ALA A 122 1.22 1.62 22.80
C ALA A 122 0.20 1.82 23.93
N ALA A 123 -0.35 0.74 24.49
CA ALA A 123 -1.27 0.80 25.62
C ALA A 123 -0.57 1.15 26.95
N ALA A 124 0.68 0.71 27.12
CA ALA A 124 1.48 1.02 28.32
C ALA A 124 1.94 2.49 28.36
N GLU A 125 2.21 3.09 27.20
CA GLU A 125 2.59 4.50 27.07
C GLU A 125 1.66 5.25 26.10
N PRO A 126 0.41 5.55 26.53
CA PRO A 126 -0.54 6.24 25.68
C PRO A 126 -0.05 7.65 25.35
N SER A 127 0.11 7.94 24.06
CA SER A 127 0.48 9.28 23.61
C SER A 127 -0.74 10.20 23.66
N PRO A 128 -0.64 11.39 24.29
CA PRO A 128 -1.75 12.35 24.32
C PRO A 128 -2.09 12.94 22.95
N ARG A 129 -1.29 12.63 21.91
CA ARG A 129 -1.56 13.02 20.51
C ARG A 129 -2.33 11.95 19.72
N VAL A 130 -2.50 10.76 20.29
CA VAL A 130 -3.27 9.68 19.70
C VAL A 130 -4.66 9.74 20.35
N HIS A 131 -5.64 10.16 19.56
CA HIS A 131 -7.05 10.19 19.95
C HIS A 131 -7.77 9.06 19.23
N GLU A 132 -8.55 8.27 19.97
CA GLU A 132 -9.43 7.23 19.41
C GLU A 132 -10.54 7.83 18.55
#